data_AF-A0A3M2BBV9-F1
#
_entry.id   AF-A0A3M2BBV9-F1
#
_cell.length_a   1.000
_cell.length_b   1.000
_cell.length_c   1.000
_cell.angle_alpha   90.00
_cell.angle_beta   90.00
_cell.angle_gamma   90.00
#
_symmetry.space_group_name_H-M   'P 1'
#
loop_
_entity.id
_entity.type
_entity.pdbx_description
1 polymer ?
#
loop_
_entity_poly.entity_id
_entity_poly.type
_entity_poly.pdbx_seq_one_letter_code
_entity_poly.pdbx_strand_id
1 'polypeptide(L)'
;TNDFGYNYNVPAIGFTKAAAIAYRNLSVYLGPNSQFIDARNGAIQAAEDLYGVGSAEAQAVDEAWKAVGVPCNGASNDNVCNALPITLGVPVNADGFCATAQSGEVSPGIGTGSSTCNSQDGWCSLDPNVQNSVWFTFVAPPSGFVKVSSDDLDDTQVAIWSVGNCNDFNTFTEIAANDDSGPGFSPLILCASVNPGQTYYVQVDGFNGFAYNTNILVEESLASPGNDDVCNALPMTLGVPINANSNLCPGASAQPGEVSPGAGTGVSCNSQDGWCSFETEVQNSLWFTFVAPPSGKVDIFTSTTHDTQLALWSVGDCNNFGSFTEIAANDDDGPLFAPFIDDACVVPGQTYYVQIDGFGGQDYNTNITVIAVGPPLTLTCPPNQVEVAGA
;
A
#
# COMPACT_ATOMS: atom_id res chain seq x y z
N THR A 1 -5.36 32.98 35.37
CA THR A 1 -4.31 31.97 35.15
C THR A 1 -4.39 30.90 36.21
N ASN A 2 -3.88 29.70 35.96
CA ASN A 2 -3.66 28.67 36.99
C ASN A 2 -2.30 28.87 37.69
N ASP A 3 -1.93 27.93 38.58
CA ASP A 3 -0.66 27.95 39.34
C ASP A 3 0.59 27.80 38.46
N PHE A 4 0.43 27.40 37.19
CA PHE A 4 1.47 27.33 36.17
C PHE A 4 1.51 28.56 35.24
N GLY A 5 0.70 29.60 35.52
CA GLY A 5 0.64 30.80 34.69
C GLY A 5 -0.16 30.63 33.39
N TYR A 6 -0.85 29.51 33.19
CA TYR A 6 -1.70 29.26 32.02
C TYR A 6 -2.98 30.10 32.09
N ASN A 7 -3.23 30.96 31.10
CA ASN A 7 -4.50 31.68 30.97
C ASN A 7 -5.55 30.74 30.38
N TYR A 8 -6.59 30.43 31.15
CA TYR A 8 -7.65 29.52 30.71
C TYR A 8 -8.99 30.25 30.59
N ASN A 9 -9.81 29.81 29.63
CA ASN A 9 -11.22 30.12 29.53
C ASN A 9 -11.95 28.83 29.15
N VAL A 10 -12.61 28.19 30.11
CA VAL A 10 -13.24 26.87 29.93
C VAL A 10 -14.69 27.06 29.49
N PRO A 11 -15.08 26.69 28.26
CA PRO A 11 -16.46 26.78 27.82
C PRO A 11 -17.34 25.81 28.62
N ALA A 12 -18.53 26.25 29.04
CA ALA A 12 -19.44 25.39 29.77
C ALA A 12 -20.17 24.42 28.84
N ILE A 13 -20.07 23.11 29.12
CA ILE A 13 -20.76 22.03 28.38
C ILE A 13 -22.07 21.58 29.05
N GLY A 14 -22.34 22.06 30.26
CA GLY A 14 -23.52 21.73 31.06
C GLY A 14 -23.41 20.41 31.83
N PHE A 15 -24.17 20.29 32.92
CA PHE A 15 -24.08 19.16 33.85
C PHE A 15 -24.40 17.81 33.22
N THR A 16 -25.37 17.73 32.32
CA THR A 16 -25.75 16.45 31.69
C THR A 16 -24.60 15.87 30.87
N LYS A 17 -23.93 16.69 30.05
CA LYS A 17 -22.80 16.23 29.23
C LYS A 17 -21.59 15.90 30.09
N ALA A 18 -21.25 16.78 31.04
CA ALA A 18 -20.16 16.55 31.99
C ALA A 18 -20.35 15.26 32.81
N ALA A 19 -21.57 14.97 33.26
CA ALA A 19 -21.87 13.75 34.01
C ALA A 19 -21.75 12.49 33.13
N ALA A 20 -22.19 12.54 31.88
CA ALA A 20 -22.04 11.43 30.94
C ALA A 20 -20.56 11.12 30.66
N ILE A 21 -19.75 12.16 30.44
CA ILE A 21 -18.29 12.05 30.25
C ILE A 21 -17.64 11.46 31.50
N ALA A 22 -17.89 12.02 32.67
CA ALA A 22 -17.30 11.55 33.92
C ALA A 22 -17.68 10.08 34.23
N TYR A 23 -18.92 9.69 33.95
CA TYR A 23 -19.38 8.32 34.12
C TYR A 23 -18.68 7.35 33.15
N ARG A 24 -18.57 7.71 31.87
CA ARG A 24 -17.85 6.90 30.88
C ARG A 24 -16.37 6.80 31.24
N ASN A 25 -15.72 7.90 31.60
CA ASN A 25 -14.34 7.90 32.06
C ASN A 25 -14.11 6.91 33.20
N LEU A 26 -14.92 7.00 34.25
CA LEU A 26 -14.84 6.12 35.42
C LEU A 26 -15.08 4.63 35.09
N SER A 27 -15.95 4.33 34.14
CA SER A 27 -16.39 2.95 33.87
C SER A 27 -15.65 2.26 32.73
N VAL A 28 -15.00 3.01 31.83
CA VAL A 28 -14.34 2.48 30.64
C VAL A 28 -12.83 2.64 30.71
N TYR A 29 -12.33 3.81 31.13
CA TYR A 29 -10.89 4.13 31.01
C TYR A 29 -10.13 4.06 32.33
N LEU A 30 -10.78 4.25 33.48
CA LEU A 30 -10.09 4.26 34.77
C LEU A 30 -10.05 2.90 35.45
N GLY A 31 -8.88 2.61 36.05
CA GLY A 31 -8.62 1.44 36.86
C GLY A 31 -8.17 1.79 38.28
N PRO A 32 -7.95 0.78 39.15
CA PRO A 32 -7.62 1.00 40.55
C PRO A 32 -6.34 1.81 40.82
N ASN A 33 -5.44 1.93 39.83
CA ASN A 33 -4.14 2.62 39.96
C ASN A 33 -4.05 3.92 39.16
N SER A 34 -5.15 4.38 38.54
CA SER A 34 -5.15 5.57 37.69
C SER A 34 -4.72 6.83 38.45
N GLN A 35 -3.85 7.61 37.81
CA GLN A 35 -3.35 8.91 38.24
C GLN A 35 -4.19 10.04 37.63
N PHE A 36 -3.87 11.30 37.96
CA PHE A 36 -4.59 12.45 37.39
C PHE A 36 -4.42 12.58 35.88
N ILE A 37 -3.28 12.17 35.31
CA ILE A 37 -3.07 12.19 33.87
C ILE A 37 -3.96 11.15 33.16
N ASP A 38 -4.13 9.96 33.75
CA ASP A 38 -5.02 8.93 33.23
C ASP A 38 -6.49 9.39 33.30
N ALA A 39 -6.87 10.05 34.40
CA ALA A 39 -8.19 10.67 34.56
C ALA A 39 -8.46 11.77 33.54
N ARG A 40 -7.42 12.56 33.18
CA ARG A 40 -7.50 13.55 32.11
C ARG A 40 -7.71 12.88 30.75
N ASN A 41 -6.81 11.99 30.35
CA ASN A 41 -6.84 11.37 29.02
C ASN A 41 -8.14 10.58 28.82
N GLY A 42 -8.55 9.77 29.81
CA GLY A 42 -9.82 9.06 29.75
C GLY A 42 -11.06 9.97 29.77
N ALA A 43 -10.99 11.16 30.38
CA ALA A 43 -12.11 12.11 30.33
C ALA A 43 -12.28 12.71 28.93
N ILE A 44 -11.19 12.96 28.23
CA ILE A 44 -11.26 13.59 26.91
C ILE A 44 -11.66 12.53 25.89
N GLN A 45 -11.08 11.34 25.92
CA GLN A 45 -11.55 10.19 25.12
C GLN A 45 -13.04 9.92 25.35
N ALA A 46 -13.51 9.96 26.61
CA ALA A 46 -14.93 9.80 26.90
C ALA A 46 -15.82 10.90 26.28
N ALA A 47 -15.32 12.13 26.15
CA ALA A 47 -16.02 13.21 25.48
C ALA A 47 -16.04 13.00 23.97
N GLU A 48 -14.94 12.53 23.40
CA GLU A 48 -14.81 12.24 21.97
C GLU A 48 -15.72 11.09 21.55
N ASP A 49 -15.75 10.01 22.33
CA ASP A 49 -16.67 8.89 22.13
C ASP A 49 -18.16 9.30 22.16
N LEU A 50 -18.53 10.28 22.98
CA LEU A 50 -19.91 10.69 23.18
C LEU A 50 -20.37 11.79 22.22
N TYR A 51 -19.45 12.66 21.79
CA TYR A 51 -19.77 13.91 21.09
C TYR A 51 -18.98 14.13 19.80
N GLY A 52 -18.05 13.23 19.47
CA GLY A 52 -17.13 13.32 18.34
C GLY A 52 -15.75 13.82 18.75
N VAL A 53 -14.72 13.27 18.11
CA VAL A 53 -13.31 13.68 18.27
C VAL A 53 -13.18 15.18 17.94
N GLY A 54 -12.39 15.92 18.72
CA GLY A 54 -12.24 17.38 18.53
C GLY A 54 -13.50 18.23 18.78
N SER A 55 -14.59 17.64 19.29
CA SER A 55 -15.82 18.36 19.62
C SER A 55 -15.60 19.50 20.62
N ALA A 56 -16.55 20.45 20.66
CA ALA A 56 -16.52 21.52 21.65
C ALA A 56 -16.49 20.97 23.10
N GLU A 57 -17.06 19.80 23.32
CA GLU A 57 -17.02 19.07 24.58
C GLU A 57 -15.62 18.55 24.90
N ALA A 58 -14.98 17.85 23.97
CA ALA A 58 -13.62 17.35 24.14
C ALA A 58 -12.63 18.50 24.43
N GLN A 59 -12.71 19.57 23.63
CA GLN A 59 -11.90 20.78 23.83
C GLN A 59 -12.16 21.43 25.20
N ALA A 60 -13.42 21.54 25.63
CA ALA A 60 -13.74 22.11 26.93
C ALA A 60 -13.26 21.25 28.10
N VAL A 61 -13.30 19.91 27.97
CA VAL A 61 -12.76 18.99 28.99
C VAL A 61 -11.24 19.12 29.06
N ASP A 62 -10.54 19.18 27.92
CA ASP A 62 -9.10 19.41 27.88
C ASP A 62 -8.72 20.75 28.55
N GLU A 63 -9.40 21.84 28.17
CA GLU A 63 -9.21 23.15 28.79
C GLU A 63 -9.52 23.14 30.30
N ALA A 64 -10.50 22.35 30.75
CA ALA A 64 -10.79 22.19 32.17
C ALA A 64 -9.64 21.52 32.93
N TRP A 65 -9.02 20.48 32.37
CA TRP A 65 -7.87 19.80 32.99
C TRP A 65 -6.62 20.68 33.00
N LYS A 66 -6.32 21.39 31.90
CA LYS A 66 -5.28 22.42 31.85
C LYS A 66 -5.52 23.50 32.92
N ALA A 67 -6.76 23.97 33.08
CA ALA A 67 -7.11 24.98 34.07
C ALA A 67 -6.82 24.56 35.51
N VAL A 68 -6.97 23.27 35.85
CA VAL A 68 -6.68 22.74 37.19
C VAL A 68 -5.24 22.24 37.37
N GLY A 69 -4.36 22.54 36.42
CA GLY A 69 -2.93 22.24 36.56
C GLY A 69 -2.60 20.77 36.34
N VAL A 70 -3.45 20.05 35.61
CA VAL A 70 -3.12 18.78 34.99
C VAL A 70 -3.03 19.05 33.48
N PRO A 71 -2.02 19.80 33.02
CA PRO A 71 -1.82 19.94 31.59
C PRO A 71 -1.46 18.57 31.02
N CYS A 72 -1.59 18.46 29.70
CA CYS A 72 -0.83 17.45 29.01
C CYS A 72 0.66 17.60 29.37
N ASN A 73 1.28 16.58 29.97
CA ASN A 73 2.73 16.44 29.89
C ASN A 73 2.95 15.77 28.53
N GLY A 74 3.45 16.52 27.54
CA GLY A 74 3.55 16.07 26.15
C GLY A 74 3.99 14.62 25.99
N ALA A 75 3.54 13.97 24.93
CA ALA A 75 3.89 12.57 24.68
C ALA A 75 5.42 12.37 24.81
N SER A 76 5.86 11.28 25.43
CA SER A 76 7.29 11.08 25.68
C SER A 76 8.14 11.07 24.39
N ASN A 77 7.48 10.79 23.27
CA ASN A 77 7.99 10.75 21.91
C ASN A 77 7.37 11.83 21.01
N ASP A 78 6.85 12.90 21.59
CA ASP A 78 6.39 14.11 20.89
C ASP A 78 7.53 14.76 20.10
N ASN A 79 8.73 14.77 20.68
CA ASN A 79 9.94 15.23 19.99
C ASN A 79 10.57 14.07 19.20
N VAL A 80 10.87 14.29 17.93
CA VAL A 80 11.54 13.33 17.04
C VAL A 80 12.85 12.78 17.61
N CYS A 81 13.64 13.58 18.33
CA CYS A 81 14.87 13.10 18.97
C CYS A 81 14.63 12.19 20.18
N ASN A 82 13.39 12.11 20.66
CA ASN A 82 12.94 11.22 21.72
C ASN A 82 12.09 10.06 21.17
N ALA A 83 12.11 9.83 19.85
CA ALA A 83 11.34 8.77 19.21
C ALA A 83 11.57 7.41 19.88
N LEU A 84 10.47 6.69 20.15
CA LEU A 84 10.52 5.40 20.83
C LEU A 84 10.81 4.25 19.86
N PRO A 85 11.60 3.23 20.25
CA PRO A 85 11.91 2.12 19.36
C PRO A 85 10.72 1.14 19.22
N ILE A 86 10.44 0.73 17.98
CA ILE A 86 9.51 -0.32 17.59
C ILE A 86 10.29 -1.62 17.38
N THR A 87 9.70 -2.72 17.86
CA THR A 87 10.11 -4.08 17.46
C THR A 87 9.19 -4.52 16.33
N LEU A 88 9.75 -4.92 15.18
CA LEU A 88 8.96 -5.36 14.04
C LEU A 88 8.01 -6.52 14.42
N GLY A 89 6.77 -6.46 13.92
CA GLY A 89 5.70 -7.42 14.22
C GLY A 89 5.07 -7.28 15.60
N VAL A 90 5.46 -6.27 16.40
CA VAL A 90 4.88 -6.00 17.72
C VAL A 90 4.17 -4.64 17.67
N PRO A 91 2.86 -4.58 17.89
CA PRO A 91 2.12 -3.32 17.93
C PRO A 91 2.66 -2.42 19.05
N VAL A 92 2.77 -1.12 18.77
CA VAL A 92 3.09 -0.08 19.76
C VAL A 92 1.97 0.94 19.83
N ASN A 93 1.64 1.38 21.03
CA ASN A 93 0.61 2.39 21.21
C ASN A 93 1.14 3.78 20.84
N ALA A 94 0.45 4.44 19.91
CA ALA A 94 0.65 5.82 19.51
C ALA A 94 -0.47 6.67 20.11
N ASP A 95 -0.10 7.54 21.04
CA ASP A 95 -1.01 8.42 21.77
C ASP A 95 -0.72 9.88 21.39
N GLY A 96 -1.47 10.38 20.41
CA GLY A 96 -1.40 11.76 19.92
C GLY A 96 -2.17 12.75 20.78
N PHE A 97 -2.87 12.28 21.82
CA PHE A 97 -3.73 13.10 22.68
C PHE A 97 -3.02 14.32 23.27
N CYS A 98 -1.73 14.17 23.41
CA CYS A 98 -0.83 15.04 24.12
C CYS A 98 0.31 15.59 23.26
N ALA A 99 0.29 15.26 21.98
CA ALA A 99 1.33 15.59 21.05
C ALA A 99 1.13 16.99 20.46
N THR A 100 2.21 17.58 19.97
CA THR A 100 2.26 18.87 19.31
C THR A 100 3.35 18.85 18.24
N ALA A 101 3.06 19.43 17.09
CA ALA A 101 4.06 19.63 16.06
C ALA A 101 5.23 20.49 16.55
N GLN A 102 6.45 20.00 16.39
CA GLN A 102 7.65 20.77 16.65
C GLN A 102 7.78 21.92 15.64
N SER A 103 8.44 23.00 16.05
CA SER A 103 8.69 24.11 15.12
C SER A 103 9.56 23.66 13.95
N GLY A 104 9.01 23.75 12.74
CA GLY A 104 9.68 23.33 11.51
C GLY A 104 9.64 21.82 11.25
N GLU A 105 8.82 21.08 12.00
CA GLU A 105 8.61 19.66 11.75
C GLU A 105 8.18 19.40 10.32
N VAL A 106 8.70 18.29 9.79
CA VAL A 106 8.41 17.86 8.42
C VAL A 106 6.99 17.33 8.33
N SER A 107 6.37 17.55 7.18
CA SER A 107 5.20 16.78 6.75
C SER A 107 5.49 16.23 5.37
N PRO A 108 4.93 15.06 5.03
CA PRO A 108 5.11 14.46 3.70
C PRO A 108 4.40 15.28 2.61
N GLY A 109 3.48 16.16 3.00
CA GLY A 109 2.71 17.00 2.09
C GLY A 109 1.56 16.25 1.44
N ILE A 110 1.12 16.75 0.28
CA ILE A 110 -0.04 16.20 -0.43
C ILE A 110 0.40 15.02 -1.29
N GLY A 111 -0.23 13.87 -1.05
CA GLY A 111 -0.07 12.67 -1.85
C GLY A 111 -0.32 12.86 -3.34
N THR A 112 0.30 12.03 -4.18
CA THR A 112 0.08 12.08 -5.64
C THR A 112 -1.21 11.37 -6.07
N GLY A 113 -1.56 11.51 -7.36
CA GLY A 113 -2.72 10.85 -7.95
C GLY A 113 -4.05 11.57 -7.72
N SER A 114 -5.14 10.94 -8.18
CA SER A 114 -6.51 11.48 -8.11
C SER A 114 -7.16 11.28 -6.73
N SER A 115 -6.63 10.37 -5.92
CA SER A 115 -7.05 10.10 -4.55
C SER A 115 -5.84 10.23 -3.62
N THR A 116 -5.52 11.48 -3.26
CA THR A 116 -4.32 11.83 -2.49
C THR A 116 -4.25 11.13 -1.12
N CYS A 117 -5.40 10.89 -0.50
CA CYS A 117 -5.52 10.25 0.81
C CYS A 117 -5.11 8.76 0.77
N ASN A 118 -5.26 8.09 -0.38
CA ASN A 118 -4.84 6.69 -0.57
C ASN A 118 -3.43 6.55 -1.19
N SER A 119 -2.75 7.67 -1.45
CA SER A 119 -1.40 7.65 -2.01
C SER A 119 -0.40 7.01 -1.03
N GLN A 120 0.74 6.54 -1.53
CA GLN A 120 1.81 5.94 -0.71
C GLN A 120 3.00 6.91 -0.52
N ASP A 121 2.83 8.17 -0.92
CA ASP A 121 3.86 9.21 -1.00
C ASP A 121 3.38 10.57 -0.44
N GLY A 122 2.34 10.54 0.40
CA GLY A 122 1.85 11.74 1.07
C GLY A 122 0.56 11.51 1.84
N TRP A 123 0.06 12.60 2.43
CA TRP A 123 -1.21 12.63 3.14
C TRP A 123 -2.32 13.24 2.30
N CYS A 124 -3.56 13.16 2.80
CA CYS A 124 -4.72 13.68 2.11
C CYS A 124 -4.61 15.18 1.87
N SER A 125 -5.01 15.62 0.67
CA SER A 125 -5.00 17.04 0.30
C SER A 125 -5.88 17.95 1.18
N LEU A 126 -6.78 17.35 1.96
CA LEU A 126 -7.65 18.04 2.91
C LEU A 126 -6.91 18.46 4.17
N ASP A 127 -5.90 17.69 4.58
CA ASP A 127 -5.05 18.00 5.72
C ASP A 127 -3.64 17.45 5.57
N PRO A 128 -2.76 18.18 4.86
CA PRO A 128 -1.40 17.73 4.61
C PRO A 128 -0.40 18.16 5.69
N ASN A 129 -0.82 18.88 6.73
CA ASN A 129 0.11 19.52 7.66
C ASN A 129 0.09 18.81 9.01
N VAL A 130 1.28 18.61 9.58
CA VAL A 130 1.41 17.99 10.89
C VAL A 130 0.84 18.87 12.00
N GLN A 131 0.10 18.28 12.96
CA GLN A 131 -0.39 19.01 14.14
C GLN A 131 -0.10 18.35 15.49
N ASN A 132 -0.37 17.06 15.66
CA ASN A 132 -0.28 16.34 16.93
C ASN A 132 0.53 15.04 16.76
N SER A 133 1.75 15.17 16.26
CA SER A 133 2.55 14.02 15.88
C SER A 133 3.31 13.38 17.03
N VAL A 134 3.39 12.05 17.01
CA VAL A 134 4.35 11.29 17.81
C VAL A 134 5.32 10.53 16.91
N TRP A 135 6.51 10.28 17.45
CA TRP A 135 7.61 9.71 16.69
C TRP A 135 8.04 8.34 17.22
N PHE A 136 8.35 7.43 16.32
CA PHE A 136 8.95 6.14 16.63
C PHE A 136 10.16 5.88 15.74
N THR A 137 10.95 4.86 16.08
CA THR A 137 12.04 4.37 15.24
C THR A 137 11.94 2.87 15.04
N PHE A 138 12.42 2.37 13.91
CA PHE A 138 12.66 0.93 13.72
C PHE A 138 13.98 0.70 12.97
N VAL A 139 14.54 -0.50 13.13
CA VAL A 139 15.69 -0.95 12.33
C VAL A 139 15.14 -1.75 11.15
N ALA A 140 15.50 -1.34 9.93
CA ALA A 140 15.03 -1.96 8.71
C ALA A 140 15.40 -3.46 8.64
N PRO A 141 14.45 -4.32 8.25
CA PRO A 141 14.67 -5.76 8.21
C PRO A 141 15.59 -6.19 7.05
N PRO A 142 16.11 -7.44 7.09
CA PRO A 142 16.89 -8.01 5.99
C PRO A 142 16.18 -8.04 4.64
N SER A 143 14.84 -8.15 4.62
CA SER A 143 14.06 -8.13 3.38
C SER A 143 14.20 -6.82 2.61
N GLY A 144 14.50 -5.71 3.30
CA GLY A 144 14.50 -4.37 2.73
C GLY A 144 13.11 -3.78 2.51
N PHE A 145 12.05 -4.41 3.02
CA PHE A 145 10.67 -3.93 2.86
C PHE A 145 9.88 -4.01 4.16
N VAL A 146 9.11 -2.96 4.44
CA VAL A 146 8.17 -2.94 5.56
C VAL A 146 6.78 -2.50 5.13
N LYS A 147 5.79 -3.01 5.86
CA LYS A 147 4.41 -2.55 5.86
C LYS A 147 4.15 -1.82 7.18
N VAL A 148 3.36 -0.75 7.14
CA VAL A 148 2.89 -0.06 8.35
C VAL A 148 1.38 0.08 8.32
N SER A 149 0.74 -0.26 9.42
CA SER A 149 -0.71 -0.13 9.60
C SER A 149 -1.05 0.31 11.02
N SER A 150 -2.21 0.91 11.21
CA SER A 150 -2.84 1.04 12.52
C SER A 150 -3.93 -0.03 12.73
N ASP A 151 -4.35 -0.27 13.99
CA ASP A 151 -5.30 -1.32 14.35
C ASP A 151 -6.72 -0.83 14.68
N ASP A 152 -6.96 0.48 14.61
CA ASP A 152 -8.26 1.09 14.87
C ASP A 152 -8.85 1.81 13.63
N LEU A 153 -10.05 2.35 13.82
CA LEU A 153 -10.76 3.17 12.83
C LEU A 153 -10.54 4.66 13.09
N ASP A 154 -9.52 5.01 13.88
CA ASP A 154 -9.16 6.41 14.09
C ASP A 154 -8.42 6.89 12.83
N ASP A 155 -8.87 8.04 12.34
CA ASP A 155 -8.38 8.71 11.14
C ASP A 155 -6.97 9.27 11.43
N THR A 156 -5.98 8.41 11.24
CA THR A 156 -4.57 8.66 11.56
C THR A 156 -3.74 8.70 10.29
N GLN A 157 -2.67 9.46 10.34
CA GLN A 157 -1.74 9.69 9.24
C GLN A 157 -0.38 9.13 9.62
N VAL A 158 0.28 8.42 8.72
CA VAL A 158 1.61 7.85 8.98
C VAL A 158 2.59 8.24 7.89
N ALA A 159 3.84 8.51 8.26
CA ALA A 159 4.95 8.69 7.35
C ALA A 159 6.22 8.02 7.87
N ILE A 160 7.05 7.52 6.96
CA ILE A 160 8.37 6.94 7.23
C ILE A 160 9.44 7.88 6.70
N TRP A 161 10.44 8.15 7.52
CA TRP A 161 11.51 9.10 7.23
C TRP A 161 12.89 8.46 7.39
N SER A 162 13.78 8.69 6.42
CA SER A 162 15.22 8.59 6.62
C SER A 162 15.71 9.89 7.24
N VAL A 163 16.42 9.79 8.37
CA VAL A 163 16.85 10.95 9.16
C VAL A 163 18.36 10.93 9.35
N GLY A 164 19.04 11.97 8.86
CA GLY A 164 20.46 12.16 9.12
C GLY A 164 20.73 12.71 10.54
N ASN A 165 19.97 13.72 10.96
CA ASN A 165 20.06 14.34 12.28
C ASN A 165 18.67 14.76 12.76
N CYS A 166 18.18 14.16 13.85
CA CYS A 166 16.85 14.46 14.40
C CYS A 166 16.68 15.93 14.84
N ASN A 167 17.77 16.69 15.05
CA ASN A 167 17.72 18.12 15.40
C ASN A 167 17.70 19.05 14.17
N ASP A 168 17.81 18.51 12.96
CA ASP A 168 17.83 19.28 11.71
C ASP A 168 16.88 18.67 10.68
N PHE A 169 15.68 19.25 10.60
CA PHE A 169 14.62 18.82 9.69
C PHE A 169 15.00 18.89 8.20
N ASN A 170 16.06 19.63 7.81
CA ASN A 170 16.55 19.61 6.43
C ASN A 170 17.23 18.29 6.04
N THR A 171 17.51 17.41 7.00
CA THR A 171 18.15 16.11 6.77
C THR A 171 17.15 14.97 6.59
N PHE A 172 15.85 15.26 6.64
CA PHE A 172 14.79 14.29 6.54
C PHE A 172 14.45 14.03 5.08
N THR A 173 14.27 12.78 4.74
CA THR A 173 13.83 12.34 3.42
C THR A 173 12.70 11.36 3.61
N GLU A 174 11.53 11.70 3.05
CA GLU A 174 10.36 10.83 3.07
C GLU A 174 10.67 9.53 2.29
N ILE A 175 10.21 8.41 2.86
CA ILE A 175 10.32 7.08 2.26
C ILE A 175 8.96 6.62 1.75
N ALA A 176 7.92 6.83 2.56
CA ALA A 176 6.53 6.53 2.24
C ALA A 176 5.63 7.26 3.23
N ALA A 177 4.41 7.57 2.83
CA ALA A 177 3.38 8.10 3.71
C ALA A 177 2.00 7.65 3.26
N ASN A 178 1.05 7.56 4.18
CA ASN A 178 -0.32 7.23 3.86
C ASN A 178 -1.29 7.78 4.92
N ASP A 179 -2.55 7.96 4.49
CA ASP A 179 -3.67 8.44 5.30
C ASP A 179 -4.79 7.37 5.35
N ASP A 180 -5.34 6.98 4.19
CA ASP A 180 -6.64 6.29 4.11
C ASP A 180 -6.62 4.88 3.50
N SER A 181 -5.46 4.32 3.15
CA SER A 181 -5.42 3.06 2.40
C SER A 181 -5.84 1.84 3.22
N GLY A 182 -5.98 1.98 4.53
CA GLY A 182 -6.43 0.93 5.44
C GLY A 182 -7.94 0.92 5.70
N PRO A 183 -8.43 -0.02 6.52
CA PRO A 183 -9.84 -0.10 6.85
C PRO A 183 -10.32 1.11 7.67
N GLY A 184 -11.36 1.78 7.18
CA GLY A 184 -12.04 2.82 7.96
C GLY A 184 -11.25 4.12 8.11
N PHE A 185 -10.56 4.55 7.06
CA PHE A 185 -9.72 5.76 7.03
C PHE A 185 -8.46 5.67 7.90
N SER A 186 -8.04 4.44 8.24
CA SER A 186 -6.76 4.20 8.89
C SER A 186 -5.62 4.21 7.87
N PRO A 187 -4.38 4.54 8.27
CA PRO A 187 -3.25 4.52 7.38
C PRO A 187 -2.79 3.09 7.13
N LEU A 188 -2.46 2.82 5.88
CA LEU A 188 -1.81 1.62 5.40
C LEU A 188 -0.71 2.00 4.41
N ILE A 189 0.53 2.00 4.90
CA ILE A 189 1.70 1.94 4.03
C ILE A 189 1.87 0.48 3.64
N LEU A 190 1.47 0.16 2.42
CA LEU A 190 1.48 -1.20 1.89
C LEU A 190 2.91 -1.70 1.68
N CYS A 191 3.79 -0.84 1.17
CA CYS A 191 5.17 -1.19 0.92
C CYS A 191 6.11 0.01 0.95
N ALA A 192 7.05 0.00 1.89
CA ALA A 192 8.15 0.96 1.94
C ALA A 192 9.49 0.26 1.74
N SER A 193 10.26 0.73 0.75
CA SER A 193 11.63 0.27 0.50
C SER A 193 12.60 0.91 1.49
N VAL A 194 13.32 0.07 2.23
CA VAL A 194 14.23 0.47 3.31
C VAL A 194 15.55 -0.27 3.20
N ASN A 195 16.66 0.40 3.54
CA ASN A 195 17.98 -0.21 3.47
C ASN A 195 18.21 -1.11 4.70
N PRO A 196 18.46 -2.42 4.53
CA PRO A 196 18.62 -3.35 5.65
C PRO A 196 19.63 -2.86 6.72
N GLY A 197 19.23 -2.90 7.98
CA GLY A 197 20.04 -2.49 9.12
C GLY A 197 20.13 -0.98 9.37
N GLN A 198 19.58 -0.13 8.49
CA GLN A 198 19.45 1.31 8.74
C GLN A 198 18.28 1.59 9.70
N THR A 199 18.40 2.63 10.52
CA THR A 199 17.31 3.12 11.37
C THR A 199 16.46 4.14 10.62
N TYR A 200 15.15 3.95 10.66
CA TYR A 200 14.13 4.85 10.10
C TYR A 200 13.22 5.37 11.20
N TYR A 201 12.57 6.50 10.95
CA TYR A 201 11.63 7.15 11.86
C TYR A 201 10.22 6.99 11.31
N VAL A 202 9.25 6.73 12.20
CA VAL A 202 7.83 6.70 11.88
C VAL A 202 7.19 7.90 12.55
N GLN A 203 6.62 8.80 11.76
CA GLN A 203 5.78 9.89 12.21
C GLN A 203 4.33 9.40 12.16
N VAL A 204 3.61 9.58 13.26
CA VAL A 204 2.18 9.30 13.35
C VAL A 204 1.52 10.62 13.68
N ASP A 205 0.45 10.97 13.01
CA ASP A 205 -0.37 12.16 13.27
C ASP A 205 -1.86 11.81 13.17
N GLY A 206 -2.73 12.72 13.58
CA GLY A 206 -4.17 12.56 13.44
C GLY A 206 -4.71 13.53 12.41
N PHE A 207 -5.57 13.06 11.50
CA PHE A 207 -6.19 13.89 10.49
C PHE A 207 -6.97 15.06 11.12
N ASN A 208 -6.89 16.25 10.53
CA ASN A 208 -7.41 17.52 11.07
C ASN A 208 -7.02 17.83 12.52
N GLY A 209 -5.86 17.33 12.97
CA GLY A 209 -5.43 17.43 14.36
C GLY A 209 -6.34 16.66 15.31
N PHE A 210 -6.96 15.56 14.85
CA PHE A 210 -7.63 14.61 15.73
C PHE A 210 -6.64 14.07 16.76
N ALA A 211 -7.09 13.96 18.01
CA ALA A 211 -6.39 13.16 18.98
C ALA A 211 -6.65 11.69 18.68
N TYR A 212 -5.62 10.85 18.77
CA TYR A 212 -5.69 9.43 18.46
C TYR A 212 -5.04 8.62 19.57
N ASN A 213 -5.52 7.39 19.75
CA ASN A 213 -4.93 6.40 20.64
C ASN A 213 -5.00 5.02 19.97
N THR A 214 -4.09 4.82 19.03
CA THR A 214 -4.07 3.66 18.13
C THR A 214 -2.84 2.79 18.38
N ASN A 215 -2.85 1.52 17.98
CA ASN A 215 -1.60 0.78 17.87
C ASN A 215 -1.06 0.81 16.44
N ILE A 216 0.16 1.28 16.29
CA ILE A 216 0.92 1.19 15.05
C ILE A 216 1.68 -0.14 15.04
N LEU A 217 1.56 -0.85 13.92
CA LEU A 217 2.26 -2.09 13.64
C LEU A 217 3.15 -1.89 12.42
N VAL A 218 4.46 -2.06 12.62
CA VAL A 218 5.45 -2.13 11.53
C VAL A 218 5.84 -3.59 11.35
N GLU A 219 5.64 -4.15 10.17
CA GLU A 219 5.92 -5.56 9.86
C GLU A 219 7.00 -5.67 8.79
N GLU A 220 7.88 -6.67 8.92
CA GLU A 220 8.73 -7.08 7.81
C GLU A 220 7.85 -7.67 6.71
N SER A 221 7.96 -7.14 5.49
CA SER A 221 7.31 -7.73 4.34
C SER A 221 8.26 -8.70 3.64
N LEU A 222 7.80 -9.94 3.47
CA LEU A 222 8.53 -11.04 2.83
C LEU A 222 7.87 -11.55 1.55
N ALA A 223 6.76 -10.92 1.13
CA ALA A 223 5.89 -11.45 0.11
C ALA A 223 6.08 -10.69 -1.21
N SER A 224 7.20 -10.95 -1.91
CA SER A 224 7.18 -10.81 -3.37
C SER A 224 6.24 -11.89 -3.95
N PRO A 225 5.54 -11.63 -5.06
CA PRO A 225 4.85 -12.69 -5.78
C PRO A 225 5.81 -13.84 -6.07
N GLY A 226 5.45 -15.07 -5.67
CA GLY A 226 6.35 -16.21 -5.80
C GLY A 226 6.75 -16.56 -7.25
N ASN A 227 6.07 -15.95 -8.23
CA ASN A 227 6.27 -16.10 -9.67
C ASN A 227 6.66 -14.78 -10.35
N ASP A 228 7.27 -13.86 -9.60
CA ASP A 228 7.89 -12.63 -10.11
C ASP A 228 9.07 -12.94 -11.04
N ASP A 229 9.97 -13.81 -10.60
CA ASP A 229 11.05 -14.32 -11.45
C ASP A 229 10.55 -15.37 -12.45
N VAL A 230 10.97 -15.27 -13.72
CA VAL A 230 10.58 -16.22 -14.79
C VAL A 230 10.91 -17.68 -14.48
N CYS A 231 12.02 -17.95 -13.80
CA CYS A 231 12.39 -19.32 -13.42
C CYS A 231 11.49 -19.90 -12.32
N ASN A 232 10.70 -19.07 -11.65
CA ASN A 232 9.70 -19.45 -10.66
C ASN A 232 8.26 -19.38 -11.21
N ALA A 233 8.10 -19.28 -12.54
CA ALA A 233 6.82 -19.15 -13.21
C ALA A 233 5.78 -20.19 -12.73
N LEU A 234 4.58 -19.72 -12.38
CA LEU A 234 3.56 -20.54 -11.74
C LEU A 234 2.85 -21.46 -12.76
N PRO A 235 2.82 -22.79 -12.56
CA PRO A 235 2.13 -23.69 -13.48
C PRO A 235 0.61 -23.52 -13.47
N MET A 236 0.03 -23.37 -14.65
CA MET A 236 -1.40 -23.23 -14.90
C MET A 236 -2.02 -24.55 -15.37
N THR A 237 -3.30 -24.73 -15.00
CA THR A 237 -4.16 -25.77 -15.59
C THR A 237 -5.08 -25.12 -16.61
N LEU A 238 -5.12 -25.66 -17.84
CA LEU A 238 -5.98 -25.14 -18.90
C LEU A 238 -7.45 -25.07 -18.46
N GLY A 239 -8.11 -23.93 -18.71
CA GLY A 239 -9.49 -23.66 -18.33
C GLY A 239 -9.71 -23.28 -16.87
N VAL A 240 -8.66 -23.24 -16.04
CA VAL A 240 -8.76 -22.85 -14.63
C VAL A 240 -8.14 -21.47 -14.46
N PRO A 241 -8.92 -20.44 -14.08
CA PRO A 241 -8.37 -19.12 -13.81
C PRO A 241 -7.44 -19.17 -12.59
N ILE A 242 -6.32 -18.45 -12.66
CA ILE A 242 -5.40 -18.23 -11.54
C ILE A 242 -5.27 -16.74 -11.28
N ASN A 243 -5.24 -16.37 -10.01
CA ASN A 243 -5.06 -14.98 -9.60
C ASN A 243 -3.61 -14.53 -9.84
N ALA A 244 -3.44 -13.52 -10.68
CA ALA A 244 -2.22 -12.77 -10.89
C ALA A 244 -2.32 -11.47 -10.07
N ASN A 245 -1.50 -11.35 -9.04
CA ASN A 245 -1.50 -10.20 -8.13
C ASN A 245 -0.09 -9.62 -8.03
N SER A 246 0.19 -8.57 -8.79
CA SER A 246 1.46 -7.84 -8.72
C SER A 246 1.52 -6.87 -7.53
N ASN A 247 0.36 -6.55 -6.93
CA ASN A 247 0.24 -5.65 -5.79
C ASN A 247 0.56 -6.33 -4.44
N LEU A 248 1.73 -6.98 -4.34
CA LEU A 248 2.27 -7.47 -3.07
C LEU A 248 3.40 -6.55 -2.57
N CYS A 249 4.11 -6.92 -1.50
CA CYS A 249 5.21 -6.11 -0.97
C CYS A 249 6.48 -6.95 -0.74
N PRO A 250 7.56 -6.74 -1.53
CA PRO A 250 7.57 -5.87 -2.71
C PRO A 250 6.59 -6.38 -3.79
N GLY A 251 6.14 -5.47 -4.65
CA GLY A 251 5.30 -5.83 -5.79
C GLY A 251 6.05 -6.67 -6.80
N ALA A 252 5.37 -7.05 -7.88
CA ALA A 252 6.04 -7.65 -9.02
C ALA A 252 7.04 -6.64 -9.64
N SER A 253 8.08 -7.13 -10.28
CA SER A 253 9.15 -6.34 -10.86
C SER A 253 9.79 -7.01 -12.06
N ALA A 254 10.20 -6.20 -13.03
CA ALA A 254 10.95 -6.69 -14.18
C ALA A 254 12.36 -7.12 -13.79
N GLN A 255 12.75 -8.34 -14.17
CA GLN A 255 14.10 -8.83 -13.99
C GLN A 255 15.09 -8.09 -14.92
N PRO A 256 16.36 -7.94 -14.52
CA PRO A 256 17.37 -7.34 -15.39
C PRO A 256 17.51 -8.09 -16.73
N GLY A 257 17.16 -7.42 -17.82
CA GLY A 257 17.20 -7.97 -19.18
C GLY A 257 15.99 -8.84 -19.54
N GLU A 258 14.92 -8.78 -18.75
CA GLU A 258 13.65 -9.41 -19.07
C GLU A 258 13.15 -9.02 -20.46
N VAL A 259 12.55 -9.98 -21.15
CA VAL A 259 12.09 -9.79 -22.51
C VAL A 259 10.78 -9.01 -22.55
N SER A 260 10.67 -8.12 -23.53
CA SER A 260 9.44 -7.46 -23.95
C SER A 260 9.12 -7.90 -25.38
N PRO A 261 7.84 -8.12 -25.74
CA PRO A 261 7.46 -8.36 -27.14
C PRO A 261 7.68 -7.12 -28.02
N GLY A 262 7.81 -5.94 -27.41
CA GLY A 262 7.97 -4.68 -28.12
C GLY A 262 6.65 -4.20 -28.73
N ALA A 263 6.75 -3.25 -29.66
CA ALA A 263 5.60 -2.62 -30.26
C ALA A 263 4.94 -3.52 -31.30
N GLY A 264 3.64 -3.74 -31.11
CA GLY A 264 2.78 -4.45 -32.04
C GLY A 264 2.78 -3.86 -33.45
N THR A 265 2.58 -4.70 -34.47
CA THR A 265 2.47 -4.23 -35.84
C THR A 265 1.12 -3.55 -36.12
N GLY A 266 1.11 -2.52 -36.97
CA GLY A 266 -0.13 -1.84 -37.37
C GLY A 266 -0.74 -0.98 -36.26
N VAL A 267 -1.98 -1.29 -35.85
CA VAL A 267 -2.65 -0.65 -34.69
C VAL A 267 -2.12 -1.32 -33.44
N SER A 268 -0.95 -0.87 -32.98
CA SER A 268 -0.06 -1.58 -32.06
C SER A 268 -0.72 -2.23 -30.84
N CYS A 269 -1.71 -1.58 -30.23
CA CYS A 269 -2.33 -2.07 -28.99
C CYS A 269 -3.23 -3.31 -29.21
N ASN A 270 -3.86 -3.43 -30.37
CA ASN A 270 -4.74 -4.56 -30.70
C ASN A 270 -4.02 -5.62 -31.52
N SER A 271 -2.71 -5.48 -31.73
CA SER A 271 -1.93 -6.45 -32.47
C SER A 271 -1.79 -7.74 -31.67
N GLN A 272 -1.56 -8.85 -32.37
CA GLN A 272 -1.32 -10.16 -31.74
C GLN A 272 0.19 -10.51 -31.70
N ASP A 273 1.05 -9.52 -31.95
CA ASP A 273 2.51 -9.63 -32.06
C ASP A 273 3.26 -8.51 -31.31
N GLY A 274 2.61 -7.90 -30.33
CA GLY A 274 3.23 -6.90 -29.47
C GLY A 274 2.24 -6.06 -28.67
N TRP A 275 2.79 -5.13 -27.89
CA TRP A 275 2.07 -4.19 -27.02
C TRP A 275 1.88 -2.82 -27.69
N CYS A 276 1.22 -1.89 -27.00
CA CYS A 276 1.11 -0.51 -27.45
C CYS A 276 2.47 0.11 -27.80
N SER A 277 2.60 0.75 -28.97
CA SER A 277 3.88 1.30 -29.45
C SER A 277 4.50 2.41 -28.60
N PHE A 278 3.75 2.97 -27.66
CA PHE A 278 4.18 4.02 -26.73
C PHE A 278 4.42 3.50 -25.32
N GLU A 279 4.19 2.21 -25.07
CA GLU A 279 4.34 1.55 -23.77
C GLU A 279 4.72 0.10 -24.03
N THR A 280 6.02 -0.20 -23.98
CA THR A 280 6.56 -1.54 -24.30
C THR A 280 7.54 -2.01 -23.25
N GLU A 281 7.74 -1.21 -22.20
CA GLU A 281 8.69 -1.54 -21.15
C GLU A 281 8.01 -2.52 -20.21
N VAL A 282 8.75 -3.55 -19.78
CA VAL A 282 8.24 -4.44 -18.73
C VAL A 282 8.56 -3.78 -17.40
N GLN A 283 7.58 -3.64 -16.51
CA GLN A 283 7.81 -3.06 -15.19
C GLN A 283 7.41 -3.95 -14.02
N ASN A 284 6.19 -4.47 -13.97
CA ASN A 284 5.62 -5.18 -12.82
C ASN A 284 5.13 -6.58 -13.27
N SER A 285 6.01 -7.34 -13.92
CA SER A 285 5.61 -8.58 -14.60
C SER A 285 5.50 -9.78 -13.68
N LEU A 286 4.55 -10.68 -14.00
CA LEU A 286 4.45 -12.00 -13.40
C LEU A 286 4.54 -13.07 -14.48
N TRP A 287 5.09 -14.23 -14.11
CA TRP A 287 5.29 -15.34 -15.02
C TRP A 287 4.46 -16.57 -14.66
N PHE A 288 3.91 -17.20 -15.70
CA PHE A 288 3.14 -18.43 -15.60
C PHE A 288 3.62 -19.44 -16.63
N THR A 289 3.34 -20.72 -16.43
CA THR A 289 3.60 -21.76 -17.44
C THR A 289 2.38 -22.61 -17.71
N PHE A 290 2.28 -23.18 -18.90
CA PHE A 290 1.32 -24.25 -19.18
C PHE A 290 1.90 -25.26 -20.16
N VAL A 291 1.35 -26.47 -20.15
CA VAL A 291 1.65 -27.49 -21.16
C VAL A 291 0.63 -27.38 -22.28
N ALA A 292 1.11 -27.14 -23.50
CA ALA A 292 0.29 -26.93 -24.67
C ALA A 292 -0.68 -28.10 -24.94
N PRO A 293 -1.96 -27.81 -25.25
CA PRO A 293 -2.98 -28.84 -25.44
C PRO A 293 -2.76 -29.65 -26.72
N PRO A 294 -3.36 -30.86 -26.83
CA PRO A 294 -3.41 -31.62 -28.08
C PRO A 294 -4.03 -30.87 -29.27
N SER A 295 -4.83 -29.83 -29.02
CA SER A 295 -5.38 -28.96 -30.06
C SER A 295 -4.37 -27.98 -30.65
N GLY A 296 -3.17 -27.82 -30.07
CA GLY A 296 -2.12 -26.96 -30.62
C GLY A 296 -2.50 -25.48 -30.79
N LYS A 297 -3.59 -25.05 -30.17
CA LYS A 297 -4.07 -23.66 -30.15
C LYS A 297 -4.61 -23.30 -28.77
N VAL A 298 -4.36 -22.06 -28.33
CA VAL A 298 -4.84 -21.53 -27.06
C VAL A 298 -5.33 -20.09 -27.19
N ASP A 299 -6.33 -19.73 -26.40
CA ASP A 299 -6.63 -18.32 -26.08
C ASP A 299 -6.07 -18.01 -24.69
N ILE A 300 -5.57 -16.79 -24.51
CA ILE A 300 -5.07 -16.30 -23.22
C ILE A 300 -5.65 -14.92 -22.95
N PHE A 301 -6.25 -14.74 -21.78
CA PHE A 301 -6.90 -13.47 -21.45
C PHE A 301 -6.96 -13.24 -19.94
N THR A 302 -7.14 -11.98 -19.57
CA THR A 302 -7.42 -11.57 -18.19
C THR A 302 -8.90 -11.21 -18.02
N SER A 303 -9.42 -11.30 -16.80
CA SER A 303 -10.87 -11.15 -16.54
C SER A 303 -11.25 -9.84 -15.84
N THR A 304 -10.52 -8.73 -16.07
CA THR A 304 -10.61 -7.52 -15.22
C THR A 304 -10.91 -6.20 -15.92
N THR A 305 -11.04 -5.16 -15.08
CA THR A 305 -11.05 -3.74 -15.41
C THR A 305 -9.65 -3.08 -15.39
N HIS A 306 -8.59 -3.85 -15.09
CA HIS A 306 -7.22 -3.34 -15.13
C HIS A 306 -6.68 -3.48 -16.54
N ASP A 307 -6.05 -2.43 -17.02
CA ASP A 307 -5.29 -2.37 -18.26
C ASP A 307 -3.99 -3.17 -18.05
N THR A 308 -3.92 -4.33 -18.70
CA THR A 308 -2.84 -5.32 -18.52
C THR A 308 -2.34 -5.77 -19.88
N GLN A 309 -1.13 -6.28 -19.93
CA GLN A 309 -0.47 -6.69 -21.16
C GLN A 309 -0.08 -8.17 -21.05
N LEU A 310 -0.22 -8.93 -22.13
CA LEU A 310 0.15 -10.34 -22.18
C LEU A 310 1.18 -10.62 -23.26
N ALA A 311 2.10 -11.53 -22.99
CA ALA A 311 2.99 -12.12 -23.97
C ALA A 311 3.17 -13.62 -23.73
N LEU A 312 3.23 -14.38 -24.83
CA LEU A 312 3.41 -15.83 -24.86
C LEU A 312 4.79 -16.15 -25.43
N TRP A 313 5.58 -16.92 -24.69
CA TRP A 313 6.97 -17.20 -24.99
C TRP A 313 7.25 -18.71 -25.10
N SER A 314 8.03 -19.07 -26.12
CA SER A 314 8.80 -20.32 -26.11
C SER A 314 10.16 -20.06 -25.46
N VAL A 315 10.48 -20.82 -24.41
CA VAL A 315 11.68 -20.61 -23.60
C VAL A 315 12.59 -21.82 -23.68
N GLY A 316 13.86 -21.59 -24.05
CA GLY A 316 14.89 -22.63 -24.01
C GLY A 316 15.48 -22.80 -22.61
N ASP A 317 15.93 -21.70 -22.00
CA ASP A 317 16.49 -21.63 -20.65
C ASP A 317 16.00 -20.35 -19.96
N CYS A 318 15.26 -20.51 -18.86
CA CYS A 318 14.70 -19.38 -18.11
C CYS A 318 15.78 -18.45 -17.53
N ASN A 319 17.03 -18.90 -17.38
CA ASN A 319 18.14 -18.07 -16.90
C ASN A 319 18.82 -17.28 -18.03
N ASN A 320 18.37 -17.46 -19.28
CA ASN A 320 18.94 -16.80 -20.45
C ASN A 320 17.83 -16.23 -21.32
N PHE A 321 17.51 -14.95 -21.11
CA PHE A 321 16.52 -14.21 -21.88
C PHE A 321 16.79 -14.21 -23.39
N GLY A 322 18.04 -14.37 -23.84
CA GLY A 322 18.36 -14.54 -25.27
C GLY A 322 17.85 -15.86 -25.89
N SER A 323 17.32 -16.78 -25.09
CA SER A 323 16.69 -18.02 -25.56
C SER A 323 15.19 -17.92 -25.79
N PHE A 324 14.58 -16.78 -25.45
CA PHE A 324 13.15 -16.57 -25.51
C PHE A 324 12.75 -16.22 -26.94
N THR A 325 11.66 -16.82 -27.41
CA THR A 325 11.06 -16.52 -28.71
C THR A 325 9.59 -16.20 -28.48
N GLU A 326 9.20 -14.99 -28.85
CA GLU A 326 7.81 -14.56 -28.79
C GLU A 326 6.96 -15.41 -29.74
N ILE A 327 5.79 -15.81 -29.27
CA ILE A 327 4.79 -16.58 -30.02
C ILE A 327 3.60 -15.69 -30.38
N ALA A 328 3.13 -14.90 -29.41
CA ALA A 328 2.06 -13.95 -29.55
C ALA A 328 2.12 -12.97 -28.36
N ALA A 329 1.57 -11.77 -28.53
CA ALA A 329 1.41 -10.80 -27.46
C ALA A 329 0.20 -9.91 -27.75
N ASN A 330 -0.43 -9.38 -26.71
CA ASN A 330 -1.56 -8.48 -26.86
C ASN A 330 -1.72 -7.55 -25.66
N ASP A 331 -2.35 -6.39 -25.88
CA ASP A 331 -2.61 -5.34 -24.90
C ASP A 331 -4.12 -5.03 -24.81
N ASP A 332 -4.76 -4.70 -25.93
CA ASP A 332 -6.10 -4.07 -25.97
C ASP A 332 -7.18 -4.82 -26.77
N ASP A 333 -6.97 -6.07 -27.17
CA ASP A 333 -7.93 -6.79 -28.03
C ASP A 333 -9.12 -7.38 -27.27
N GLY A 334 -9.11 -7.29 -25.94
CA GLY A 334 -10.19 -7.65 -25.03
C GLY A 334 -11.06 -6.47 -24.58
N PRO A 335 -12.07 -6.73 -23.72
CA PRO A 335 -12.95 -5.68 -23.22
C PRO A 335 -12.22 -4.77 -22.21
N LEU A 336 -12.55 -3.47 -22.22
CA LEU A 336 -12.02 -2.50 -21.26
C LEU A 336 -10.48 -2.40 -21.24
N PHE A 337 -9.83 -2.44 -22.41
CA PHE A 337 -8.37 -2.38 -22.52
C PHE A 337 -7.67 -3.59 -21.87
N ALA A 338 -8.37 -4.73 -21.84
CA ALA A 338 -7.78 -5.98 -21.38
C ALA A 338 -7.13 -6.72 -22.55
N PRO A 339 -6.08 -7.51 -22.29
CA PRO A 339 -5.38 -8.25 -23.32
C PRO A 339 -6.14 -9.54 -23.62
N PHE A 340 -6.19 -9.87 -24.90
CA PHE A 340 -6.73 -11.12 -25.42
C PHE A 340 -5.80 -11.64 -26.51
N ILE A 341 -5.03 -12.68 -26.19
CA ILE A 341 -4.29 -13.45 -27.20
C ILE A 341 -5.24 -14.46 -27.81
N ASP A 342 -5.59 -14.25 -29.08
CA ASP A 342 -6.56 -15.07 -29.83
C ASP A 342 -5.84 -16.19 -30.60
N ASP A 343 -6.28 -17.43 -30.41
CA ASP A 343 -5.99 -18.55 -31.31
C ASP A 343 -4.48 -18.83 -31.54
N ALA A 344 -3.65 -18.56 -30.52
CA ALA A 344 -2.20 -18.66 -30.61
C ALA A 344 -1.72 -20.10 -30.81
N CYS A 345 -0.85 -20.28 -31.81
CA CYS A 345 -0.36 -21.60 -32.19
C CYS A 345 0.78 -22.11 -31.30
N VAL A 346 0.59 -23.31 -30.76
CA VAL A 346 1.51 -23.96 -29.82
C VAL A 346 1.75 -25.43 -30.21
N VAL A 347 2.92 -25.96 -29.89
CA VAL A 347 3.28 -27.37 -30.16
C VAL A 347 2.75 -28.26 -29.03
N PRO A 348 1.85 -29.23 -29.30
CA PRO A 348 1.28 -30.08 -28.26
C PRO A 348 2.33 -30.74 -27.36
N GLY A 349 2.12 -30.66 -26.04
CA GLY A 349 3.02 -31.23 -25.03
C GLY A 349 4.27 -30.40 -24.71
N GLN A 350 4.55 -29.33 -25.47
CA GLN A 350 5.60 -28.37 -25.10
C GLN A 350 5.11 -27.45 -23.98
N THR A 351 6.04 -27.01 -23.12
CA THR A 351 5.76 -26.01 -22.08
C THR A 351 6.02 -24.61 -22.64
N TYR A 352 5.06 -23.71 -22.43
CA TYR A 352 5.16 -22.30 -22.79
C TYR A 352 5.08 -21.43 -21.54
N TYR A 353 5.61 -20.22 -21.65
CA TYR A 353 5.61 -19.22 -20.59
C TYR A 353 4.67 -18.09 -20.97
N VAL A 354 3.87 -17.63 -20.02
CA VAL A 354 2.98 -16.49 -20.16
C VAL A 354 3.49 -15.40 -19.23
N GLN A 355 3.80 -14.26 -19.81
CA GLN A 355 4.14 -13.03 -19.12
C GLN A 355 2.89 -12.17 -19.06
N ILE A 356 2.58 -11.64 -17.89
CA ILE A 356 1.58 -10.58 -17.71
C ILE A 356 2.29 -9.37 -17.12
N ASP A 357 1.92 -8.17 -17.57
CA ASP A 357 2.39 -6.90 -17.03
C ASP A 357 1.22 -5.91 -16.93
N GLY A 358 1.40 -4.82 -16.19
CA GLY A 358 0.41 -3.75 -16.09
C GLY A 358 0.78 -2.57 -16.98
N PHE A 359 -0.18 -2.05 -17.74
CA PHE A 359 0.09 -0.94 -18.65
C PHE A 359 0.67 0.28 -17.91
N GLY A 360 1.82 0.77 -18.35
CA GLY A 360 2.50 1.92 -17.75
C GLY A 360 2.98 1.67 -16.31
N GLY A 361 3.33 0.42 -15.99
CA GLY A 361 3.81 0.00 -14.67
C GLY A 361 2.76 0.07 -13.56
N GLN A 362 1.48 -0.04 -13.92
CA GLN A 362 0.39 -0.13 -12.95
C GLN A 362 0.40 -1.51 -12.27
N ASP A 363 0.09 -1.53 -10.97
CA ASP A 363 -0.20 -2.78 -10.29
C ASP A 363 -1.56 -3.34 -10.72
N TYR A 364 -1.68 -4.67 -10.68
CA TYR A 364 -2.88 -5.39 -11.07
C TYR A 364 -3.17 -6.55 -10.12
N ASN A 365 -4.46 -6.79 -9.92
CA ASN A 365 -4.97 -7.97 -9.25
C ASN A 365 -6.12 -8.53 -10.10
N THR A 366 -5.80 -9.54 -10.91
CA THR A 366 -6.67 -10.10 -11.95
C THR A 366 -6.62 -11.61 -11.99
N ASN A 367 -7.53 -12.24 -12.73
CA ASN A 367 -7.37 -13.65 -13.07
C ASN A 367 -6.89 -13.76 -14.50
N ILE A 368 -5.84 -14.55 -14.70
CA ILE A 368 -5.36 -14.98 -16.00
C ILE A 368 -5.91 -16.37 -16.30
N THR A 369 -6.37 -16.60 -17.54
CA THR A 369 -6.88 -17.89 -17.99
C THR A 369 -6.26 -18.25 -19.33
N VAL A 370 -5.81 -19.51 -19.45
CA VAL A 370 -5.42 -20.13 -20.73
C VAL A 370 -6.44 -21.20 -21.07
N ILE A 371 -7.07 -21.16 -22.23
CA ILE A 371 -8.02 -22.18 -22.69
C ILE A 371 -7.54 -22.85 -23.97
N ALA A 372 -7.83 -24.14 -24.13
CA ALA A 372 -7.57 -24.84 -25.38
C ALA A 372 -8.64 -24.51 -26.41
N VAL A 373 -8.24 -24.19 -27.65
CA VAL A 373 -9.17 -23.91 -28.74
C VAL A 373 -9.26 -25.10 -29.69
N GLY A 374 -10.48 -25.48 -30.04
CA GLY A 374 -10.76 -26.48 -31.07
C GLY A 374 -10.45 -27.95 -30.69
N PRO A 375 -10.74 -28.89 -31.60
CA PRO A 375 -10.41 -30.31 -31.42
C PRO A 375 -8.89 -30.57 -31.61
N PRO A 376 -8.37 -31.74 -31.17
CA PRO A 376 -6.98 -32.13 -31.41
C PRO A 376 -6.57 -32.00 -32.88
N LEU A 377 -5.45 -31.34 -33.18
CA LEU A 377 -5.00 -31.14 -34.56
C LEU A 377 -4.49 -32.44 -35.19
N THR A 378 -4.75 -32.60 -36.48
CA THR A 378 -4.17 -33.67 -37.32
C THR A 378 -2.92 -33.21 -38.09
N LEU A 379 -2.60 -31.91 -38.06
CA LEU A 379 -1.42 -31.28 -38.67
C LEU A 379 -0.87 -30.19 -37.74
N THR A 380 0.46 -30.03 -37.67
CA THR A 380 1.10 -28.98 -36.86
C THR A 380 0.73 -27.58 -37.37
N CYS A 381 0.34 -26.67 -36.48
CA CYS A 381 0.16 -25.26 -36.84
C CYS A 381 1.50 -24.67 -37.31
N PRO A 382 1.53 -23.81 -38.36
CA PRO A 382 2.75 -23.10 -38.73
C PRO A 382 3.22 -22.21 -37.57
N PRO A 383 4.52 -22.17 -37.25
CA PRO A 383 5.06 -21.19 -36.30
C PRO A 383 4.76 -19.75 -36.77
N ASN A 384 4.46 -18.85 -35.83
CA ASN A 384 4.31 -17.40 -36.06
C ASN A 384 3.12 -17.00 -36.97
N GLN A 385 1.99 -17.70 -36.85
CA GLN A 385 0.73 -17.27 -37.45
C GLN A 385 -0.31 -17.23 -36.32
N VAL A 386 -0.58 -16.04 -35.81
CA VAL A 386 -1.90 -15.77 -35.22
C VAL A 386 -2.85 -15.63 -36.40
N GLU A 387 -3.92 -16.43 -36.44
CA GLU A 387 -4.94 -16.22 -37.46
C GLU A 387 -5.63 -14.88 -37.14
N VAL A 388 -5.20 -13.81 -37.81
CA VAL A 388 -5.93 -12.54 -37.79
C VAL A 388 -7.36 -12.86 -38.21
N ALA A 389 -8.31 -12.74 -37.28
CA ALA A 389 -9.72 -12.92 -37.58
C ALA A 389 -10.07 -12.09 -38.81
N GLY A 390 -10.53 -12.79 -39.86
CA GLY A 390 -10.71 -12.23 -41.19
C GLY A 390 -11.64 -11.01 -41.21
N ALA A 391 -11.33 -10.12 -42.15
CA ALA A 391 -12.12 -8.97 -42.59
C ALA A 391 -13.61 -9.25 -42.86
#